data_AF-A0A4V5LY50-F1
#
_entry.id   AF-A0A4V5LY50-F1
#
_cell.length_a   1.000
_cell.length_b   1.000
_cell.length_c   1.000
_cell.angle_alpha   90.00
_cell.angle_beta   90.00
_cell.angle_gamma   90.00
#
_symmetry.space_group_name_H-M   'P 1'
#
loop_
_entity.id
_entity.type
_entity.pdbx_description
1 polymer ?
#
loop_
_entity_poly.entity_id
_entity_poly.type
_entity_poly.pdbx_seq_one_letter_code
_entity_poly.pdbx_strand_id
1 'polypeptide(L)'
;MLEWDDAPSTTTQAHLAAAEPELRKPHPAVVQQSAHGEVAGATGLEDLQMGARRIQVDDKKIINCRADLNQLVPFKYRWAWDKYLDACNNHWMPQEIGMSADIAMWQDPNGLTDDERTIIKRSLGFFSTADSLVANNLVLAVYRHLTNPECRQYLLRQAFEEALHTHAYQYIIESLGLDEAEVFNMYREVPSIHEKAAWSLQFTQSLSDPDFHTGTPEADRRLLRDLIAFYVVFEGIFFYVGFVQLLSFGRRNKMMGASEQIQYIMRDESMHMNFGIDVINQIKFENPHLWTAEFQEEIKHMLMEATEMEIRYAHDTMPRGVLGLNASQFNDYLKFICNRRCAQIGLQPIYPGAENPFPWMSEVMDLKKEKNFFETRVTEYQTGGALSWD
;
A
#
# COMPACT_ATOMS: atom_id res chain seq x y z
N MET A 1 51.53 -12.72 -41.07
CA MET A 1 51.65 -14.08 -40.49
C MET A 1 50.25 -14.48 -40.08
N LEU A 2 49.55 -15.14 -41.01
CA LEU A 2 49.14 -16.57 -40.97
C LEU A 2 47.88 -16.73 -40.11
N GLU A 3 46.68 -16.70 -40.72
CA GLU A 3 45.98 -17.77 -41.48
C GLU A 3 45.09 -18.60 -40.56
N TRP A 4 43.79 -18.66 -40.84
CA TRP A 4 42.89 -19.78 -40.51
C TRP A 4 41.70 -19.77 -41.49
N ASP A 5 41.87 -20.47 -42.62
CA ASP A 5 40.76 -21.11 -43.33
C ASP A 5 40.61 -22.53 -42.75
N ASP A 6 39.39 -22.95 -42.45
CA ASP A 6 38.84 -24.26 -42.84
C ASP A 6 37.52 -24.56 -42.10
N ALA A 7 36.48 -24.81 -42.89
CA ALA A 7 35.37 -25.70 -42.60
C ALA A 7 35.18 -26.58 -43.86
N PRO A 8 34.42 -27.70 -43.87
CA PRO A 8 33.63 -28.34 -42.81
C PRO A 8 33.79 -29.89 -42.76
N SER A 9 33.15 -30.58 -41.80
CA SER A 9 32.72 -31.98 -42.00
C SER A 9 31.50 -32.36 -41.17
N THR A 10 30.49 -32.89 -41.85
CA THR A 10 29.22 -33.43 -41.36
C THR A 10 29.31 -34.86 -40.84
N THR A 11 28.63 -35.19 -39.74
CA THR A 11 27.80 -36.39 -39.43
C THR A 11 27.59 -36.42 -37.90
N THR A 12 26.42 -36.66 -37.30
CA THR A 12 25.50 -37.79 -37.45
C THR A 12 24.17 -37.45 -36.75
N GLN A 13 23.02 -37.82 -37.33
CA GLN A 13 21.73 -37.83 -36.64
C GLN A 13 21.68 -38.97 -35.62
N ALA A 14 21.20 -38.69 -34.40
CA ALA A 14 20.72 -39.71 -33.48
C ALA A 14 19.38 -39.26 -32.86
N HIS A 15 18.39 -40.15 -32.96
CA HIS A 15 17.01 -40.00 -32.55
C HIS A 15 16.84 -39.62 -31.06
N LEU A 16 16.03 -38.59 -30.78
CA LEU A 16 15.44 -38.37 -29.47
C LEU A 16 14.07 -39.06 -29.43
N ALA A 17 13.99 -40.17 -28.70
CA ALA A 17 12.72 -40.76 -28.30
C ALA A 17 12.09 -39.88 -27.22
N ALA A 18 10.85 -39.45 -27.44
CA ALA A 18 10.05 -38.76 -26.44
C ALA A 18 9.66 -39.75 -25.32
N ALA A 19 10.06 -39.44 -24.08
CA ALA A 19 9.52 -40.09 -22.89
C ALA A 19 8.54 -39.11 -22.22
N GLU A 20 7.32 -39.58 -21.98
CA GLU A 20 6.29 -38.86 -21.21
C GLU A 20 6.77 -38.58 -19.78
N PRO A 21 6.37 -37.46 -19.15
CA PRO A 21 6.82 -37.12 -17.81
C PRO A 21 6.07 -37.95 -16.76
N GLU A 22 6.77 -38.85 -16.08
CA GLU A 22 6.28 -39.43 -14.83
C GLU A 22 6.22 -38.35 -13.74
N LEU A 23 5.02 -38.18 -13.16
CA LEU A 23 4.77 -37.38 -11.96
C LEU A 23 5.61 -37.90 -10.78
N ARG A 24 6.79 -37.31 -10.56
CA ARG A 24 7.61 -37.59 -9.37
C ARG A 24 6.97 -36.96 -8.13
N LYS A 25 6.68 -37.81 -7.14
CA LYS A 25 6.32 -37.38 -5.78
C LYS A 25 7.47 -36.59 -5.14
N PRO A 26 7.19 -35.55 -4.33
CA PRO A 26 8.23 -34.73 -3.72
C PRO A 26 9.07 -35.55 -2.73
N HIS A 27 10.39 -35.38 -2.80
CA HIS A 27 11.40 -35.98 -1.92
C HIS A 27 11.69 -35.03 -0.74
N PRO A 28 11.91 -35.53 0.49
CA PRO A 28 12.09 -34.65 1.64
C PRO A 28 13.47 -34.00 1.58
N ALA A 29 13.50 -32.68 1.40
CA ALA A 29 14.64 -31.85 1.70
C ALA A 29 14.14 -30.70 2.58
N VAL A 30 14.43 -30.75 3.88
CA VAL A 30 14.20 -29.64 4.79
C VAL A 30 15.44 -29.44 5.66
N VAL A 31 16.06 -28.29 5.41
CA VAL A 31 16.83 -27.35 6.24
C VAL A 31 17.11 -27.74 7.69
N GLN A 32 18.35 -27.50 8.13
CA GLN A 32 18.82 -27.65 9.51
C GLN A 32 18.17 -26.60 10.42
N GLN A 33 17.52 -27.09 11.48
CA GLN A 33 16.63 -26.35 12.38
C GLN A 33 17.38 -25.42 13.34
N SER A 34 16.95 -24.15 13.42
CA SER A 34 16.95 -23.41 14.69
C SER A 34 15.76 -23.89 15.54
N ALA A 35 15.79 -23.70 16.86
CA ALA A 35 14.86 -24.33 17.83
C ALA A 35 13.34 -24.03 17.65
N HIS A 36 12.94 -23.26 16.64
CA HIS A 36 11.55 -22.99 16.23
C HIS A 36 11.15 -23.68 14.88
N GLY A 37 12.02 -24.54 14.36
CA GLY A 37 12.17 -24.85 12.93
C GLY A 37 11.18 -25.79 12.22
N GLU A 38 9.95 -26.00 12.68
CA GLU A 38 8.95 -26.76 11.90
C GLU A 38 7.70 -25.98 11.49
N VAL A 39 7.39 -24.85 12.13
CA VAL A 39 6.09 -24.18 11.96
C VAL A 39 6.19 -22.89 11.15
N ALA A 40 7.24 -22.09 11.33
CA ALA A 40 7.39 -20.78 10.68
C ALA A 40 7.95 -20.86 9.25
N GLY A 41 7.66 -19.83 8.44
CA GLY A 41 8.27 -19.63 7.13
C GLY A 41 9.73 -19.16 7.21
N ALA A 42 10.41 -19.20 6.06
CA ALA A 42 11.75 -18.67 5.88
C ALA A 42 11.78 -17.17 6.14
N THR A 43 12.91 -16.70 6.64
CA THR A 43 13.17 -15.30 7.01
C THR A 43 14.06 -14.61 5.98
N GLY A 44 14.91 -15.38 5.29
CA GLY A 44 16.02 -14.89 4.47
C GLY A 44 17.37 -14.91 5.21
N LEU A 45 17.39 -15.29 6.49
CA LEU A 45 18.58 -15.35 7.34
C LEU A 45 19.13 -16.78 7.51
N GLU A 46 18.53 -17.77 6.83
CA GLU A 46 18.94 -19.17 6.92
C GLU A 46 20.36 -19.40 6.39
N ASP A 47 21.09 -20.34 6.98
CA ASP A 47 22.43 -20.71 6.54
C ASP A 47 22.44 -21.19 5.08
N LEU A 48 23.39 -20.68 4.29
CA LEU A 48 23.52 -21.03 2.88
C LEU A 48 24.07 -22.45 2.73
N GLN A 49 23.27 -23.32 2.11
CA GLN A 49 23.70 -24.68 1.78
C GLN A 49 24.37 -24.73 0.39
N MET A 50 25.68 -25.00 0.37
CA MET A 50 26.40 -25.22 -0.88
C MET A 50 25.84 -26.45 -1.63
N GLY A 51 25.49 -26.28 -2.91
CA GLY A 51 24.91 -27.33 -3.74
C GLY A 51 23.39 -27.52 -3.62
N ALA A 52 22.69 -26.62 -2.90
CA ALA A 52 21.23 -26.60 -2.87
C ALA A 52 20.62 -26.48 -4.28
N ARG A 53 19.45 -27.10 -4.49
CA ARG A 53 18.74 -27.01 -5.77
C ARG A 53 18.26 -25.58 -6.03
N ARG A 54 18.11 -25.23 -7.31
CA ARG A 54 17.45 -23.97 -7.72
C ARG A 54 15.98 -23.95 -7.28
N ILE A 55 15.47 -22.75 -6.99
CA ILE A 55 14.06 -22.51 -6.66
C ILE A 55 13.20 -22.72 -7.90
N GLN A 56 12.06 -23.36 -7.72
CA GLN A 56 11.00 -23.48 -8.71
C GLN A 56 9.81 -22.60 -8.32
N VAL A 57 8.99 -22.22 -9.30
CA VAL A 57 7.84 -21.34 -9.07
C VAL A 57 6.92 -21.87 -7.96
N ASP A 58 6.65 -23.18 -7.96
CA ASP A 58 5.72 -23.81 -7.01
C ASP A 58 6.25 -23.86 -5.56
N ASP A 59 7.54 -23.60 -5.34
CA ASP A 59 8.11 -23.52 -3.99
C ASP A 59 7.68 -22.26 -3.23
N LYS A 60 7.28 -21.20 -3.96
CA LYS A 60 6.99 -19.87 -3.39
C LYS A 60 5.58 -19.80 -2.82
N LYS A 61 5.40 -19.13 -1.69
CA LYS A 61 4.10 -18.83 -1.05
C LYS A 61 4.09 -17.41 -0.50
N ILE A 62 2.93 -16.78 -0.33
CA ILE A 62 2.87 -15.42 0.26
C ILE A 62 3.29 -15.44 1.73
N ILE A 63 2.82 -16.42 2.49
CA ILE A 63 3.17 -16.65 3.89
C ILE A 63 3.66 -18.09 4.08
N ASN A 64 4.47 -18.31 5.11
CA ASN A 64 4.96 -19.63 5.51
C ASN A 64 5.71 -20.37 4.36
N CYS A 65 6.30 -19.63 3.42
CA CYS A 65 7.15 -20.17 2.37
C CYS A 65 8.48 -20.65 2.95
N ARG A 66 9.03 -21.74 2.41
CA ARG A 66 10.34 -22.30 2.83
C ARG A 66 11.42 -22.18 1.74
N ALA A 67 11.10 -21.54 0.63
CA ALA A 67 12.08 -21.25 -0.42
C ALA A 67 13.04 -20.15 0.05
N ASP A 68 14.22 -20.10 -0.57
CA ASP A 68 15.20 -19.05 -0.29
C ASP A 68 14.65 -17.68 -0.76
N LEU A 69 14.35 -16.82 0.21
CA LEU A 69 13.74 -15.51 -0.01
C LEU A 69 14.72 -14.47 -0.58
N ASN A 70 16.01 -14.78 -0.65
CA ASN A 70 17.01 -13.88 -1.22
C ASN A 70 17.05 -13.94 -2.76
N GLN A 71 16.43 -14.95 -3.37
CA GLN A 71 16.34 -15.10 -4.82
C GLN A 71 15.01 -14.57 -5.36
N LEU A 72 15.07 -13.44 -6.06
CA LEU A 72 13.89 -12.82 -6.67
C LEU A 72 13.21 -13.74 -7.72
N VAL A 73 14.02 -14.43 -8.51
CA VAL A 73 13.54 -15.28 -9.62
C VAL A 73 13.53 -16.77 -9.25
N PRO A 74 12.62 -17.57 -9.84
CA PRO A 74 11.59 -17.20 -10.80
C PRO A 74 10.38 -16.48 -10.14
N PHE A 75 9.69 -15.63 -10.90
CA PHE A 75 8.49 -14.92 -10.43
C PHE A 75 7.29 -15.87 -10.34
N LYS A 76 6.60 -15.89 -9.19
CA LYS A 76 5.29 -16.54 -9.03
C LYS A 76 4.17 -15.51 -9.10
N TYR A 77 4.27 -14.44 -8.30
CA TYR A 77 3.25 -13.40 -8.22
C TYR A 77 3.60 -12.22 -9.13
N ARG A 78 3.40 -12.41 -10.44
CA ARG A 78 3.68 -11.36 -11.44
C ARG A 78 2.94 -10.06 -11.14
N TRP A 79 1.73 -10.14 -10.61
CA TRP A 79 0.96 -8.96 -10.20
C TRP A 79 1.70 -8.09 -9.16
N ALA A 80 2.50 -8.67 -8.26
CA ALA A 80 3.28 -7.90 -7.29
C ALA A 80 4.45 -7.18 -7.98
N TRP A 81 5.10 -7.86 -8.93
CA TRP A 81 6.17 -7.29 -9.73
C TRP A 81 5.69 -6.16 -10.64
N ASP A 82 4.56 -6.35 -11.31
CA ASP A 82 3.98 -5.34 -12.21
C ASP A 82 3.60 -4.08 -11.41
N LYS A 83 2.98 -4.23 -10.23
CA LYS A 83 2.70 -3.10 -9.34
C LYS A 83 3.98 -2.39 -8.87
N TYR A 84 5.06 -3.12 -8.63
CA TYR A 84 6.34 -2.51 -8.27
C TYR A 84 6.87 -1.63 -9.41
N LEU A 85 6.81 -2.11 -10.65
CA LEU A 85 7.21 -1.32 -11.81
C LEU A 85 6.32 -0.08 -12.00
N ASP A 86 5.00 -0.23 -11.85
CA ASP A 86 4.05 0.88 -11.94
C ASP A 86 4.33 1.95 -10.85
N ALA A 87 4.59 1.52 -9.62
CA ALA A 87 4.96 2.42 -8.52
C ALA A 87 6.31 3.13 -8.77
N CYS A 88 7.31 2.44 -9.34
CA CYS A 88 8.55 3.08 -9.78
C CYS A 88 8.32 4.16 -10.84
N ASN A 89 7.45 3.92 -11.82
CA ASN A 89 7.10 4.89 -12.86
C ASN A 89 6.33 6.11 -12.33
N ASN A 90 5.78 6.00 -11.13
CA ASN A 90 5.02 7.05 -10.44
C ASN A 90 5.91 7.99 -9.60
N HIS A 91 7.23 7.92 -9.67
CA HIS A 91 8.11 8.78 -8.87
C HIS A 91 7.76 10.28 -8.99
N TRP A 92 7.77 10.98 -7.86
CA TRP A 92 7.56 12.41 -7.72
C TRP A 92 8.26 12.92 -6.45
N MET A 93 8.49 14.23 -6.35
CA MET A 93 9.04 14.88 -5.16
C MET A 93 8.18 16.09 -4.76
N PRO A 94 7.88 16.29 -3.46
CA PRO A 94 7.03 17.41 -3.02
C PRO A 94 7.52 18.79 -3.45
N GLN A 95 8.83 19.00 -3.46
CA GLN A 95 9.45 20.28 -3.84
C GLN A 95 9.24 20.68 -5.30
N GLU A 96 8.82 19.75 -6.16
CA GLU A 96 8.52 20.05 -7.56
C GLU A 96 7.21 20.81 -7.74
N ILE A 97 6.40 20.89 -6.67
CA ILE A 97 5.06 21.49 -6.67
C ILE A 97 5.13 22.86 -5.98
N GLY A 98 4.74 23.91 -6.70
CA GLY A 98 4.85 25.29 -6.24
C GLY A 98 3.82 25.65 -5.16
N MET A 99 4.29 26.13 -4.01
CA MET A 99 3.43 26.51 -2.87
C MET A 99 3.09 28.01 -2.79
N SER A 100 3.59 28.87 -3.68
CA SER A 100 3.46 30.33 -3.53
C SER A 100 2.02 30.85 -3.46
N ALA A 101 1.10 30.28 -4.24
CA ALA A 101 -0.31 30.68 -4.21
C ALA A 101 -1.00 30.24 -2.89
N ASP A 102 -0.67 29.06 -2.40
CA ASP A 102 -1.16 28.51 -1.15
C ASP A 102 -0.67 29.35 0.05
N ILE A 103 0.60 29.77 0.03
CA ILE A 103 1.18 30.67 1.04
C ILE A 103 0.43 32.01 1.07
N ALA A 104 0.23 32.64 -0.10
CA ALA A 104 -0.48 33.91 -0.19
C ALA A 104 -1.94 33.78 0.31
N MET A 105 -2.62 32.70 -0.07
CA MET A 105 -3.98 32.41 0.38
C MET A 105 -4.06 32.15 1.88
N TRP A 106 -3.08 31.43 2.44
CA TRP A 106 -3.03 31.14 3.87
C TRP A 106 -2.74 32.40 4.70
N GLN A 107 -1.92 33.32 4.21
CA GLN A 107 -1.59 34.57 4.89
C GLN A 107 -2.68 35.63 4.79
N ASP A 108 -3.52 35.60 3.75
CA ASP A 108 -4.66 36.50 3.63
C ASP A 108 -5.75 36.17 4.67
N PRO A 109 -6.11 37.11 5.58
CA PRO A 109 -7.20 36.92 6.53
C PRO A 109 -8.55 36.59 5.89
N ASN A 110 -8.75 36.93 4.62
CA ASN A 110 -9.97 36.66 3.86
C ASN A 110 -9.84 35.48 2.87
N GLY A 111 -8.66 34.86 2.75
CA GLY A 111 -8.42 33.77 1.81
C GLY A 111 -9.18 32.49 2.18
N LEU A 112 -9.23 32.18 3.48
CA LEU A 112 -9.90 31.01 4.04
C LEU A 112 -10.68 31.39 5.30
N THR A 113 -11.86 30.81 5.46
CA THR A 113 -12.60 30.91 6.73
C THR A 113 -11.94 30.08 7.83
N ASP A 114 -12.28 30.34 9.10
CA ASP A 114 -11.77 29.55 10.23
C ASP A 114 -12.14 28.06 10.12
N ASP A 115 -13.33 27.75 9.58
CA ASP A 115 -13.76 26.38 9.31
C ASP A 115 -12.89 25.72 8.22
N GLU A 116 -12.59 26.45 7.14
CA GLU A 116 -11.71 25.96 6.08
C GLU A 116 -10.28 25.71 6.60
N ARG A 117 -9.75 26.62 7.42
CA ARG A 117 -8.44 26.45 8.08
C ARG A 117 -8.44 25.26 9.04
N THR A 118 -9.52 25.06 9.78
CA THR A 118 -9.67 23.92 10.69
C THR A 118 -9.62 22.61 9.93
N ILE A 119 -10.36 22.48 8.83
CA ILE A 119 -10.33 21.28 7.99
C ILE A 119 -8.90 21.00 7.52
N ILE A 120 -8.22 22.00 6.94
CA ILE A 120 -6.85 21.83 6.44
C ILE A 120 -5.89 21.40 7.57
N LYS A 121 -5.91 22.09 8.72
CA LYS A 121 -5.04 21.75 9.87
C LYS A 121 -5.32 20.34 10.39
N ARG A 122 -6.59 19.94 10.52
CA ARG A 122 -6.96 18.61 11.02
C ARG A 122 -6.59 17.51 10.03
N SER A 123 -6.81 17.71 8.73
CA SER A 123 -6.37 16.77 7.70
C SER A 123 -4.84 16.60 7.73
N LEU A 124 -4.07 17.69 7.79
CA LEU A 124 -2.60 17.62 7.88
C LEU A 124 -2.14 16.98 9.19
N GLY A 125 -2.79 17.26 10.32
CA GLY A 125 -2.44 16.67 11.61
C GLY A 125 -2.71 15.17 11.70
N PHE A 126 -3.76 14.69 11.02
CA PHE A 126 -3.96 13.24 10.83
C PHE A 126 -2.87 12.65 9.94
N PHE A 127 -2.74 13.16 8.70
CA PHE A 127 -1.87 12.56 7.68
C PHE A 127 -0.38 12.58 8.04
N SER A 128 0.12 13.65 8.64
CA SER A 128 1.54 13.83 8.99
C SER A 128 2.13 12.72 9.86
N THR A 129 1.30 12.05 10.66
CA THR A 129 1.71 10.91 11.50
C THR A 129 1.13 9.58 11.03
N ALA A 130 0.01 9.61 10.31
CA ALA A 130 -0.62 8.43 9.73
C ALA A 130 0.31 7.66 8.78
N ASP A 131 0.97 8.32 7.82
CA ASP A 131 1.83 7.62 6.86
C ASP A 131 3.11 7.08 7.53
N SER A 132 3.56 7.73 8.61
CA SER A 132 4.61 7.16 9.46
C SER A 132 4.15 5.90 10.22
N LEU A 133 2.88 5.81 10.65
CA LEU A 133 2.33 4.59 11.24
C LEU A 133 2.26 3.45 10.22
N VAL A 134 1.84 3.74 8.98
CA VAL A 134 1.83 2.78 7.87
C VAL A 134 3.26 2.30 7.58
N ALA A 135 4.21 3.21 7.34
CA ALA A 135 5.61 2.88 7.08
C ALA A 135 6.22 2.00 8.17
N ASN A 136 6.00 2.35 9.44
CA ASN A 136 6.49 1.57 10.57
C ASN A 136 5.86 0.18 10.61
N ASN A 137 4.56 0.05 10.31
CA ASN A 137 3.92 -1.25 10.24
C ASN A 137 4.51 -2.12 9.12
N LEU A 138 4.72 -1.55 7.94
CA LEU A 138 5.30 -2.27 6.81
C LEU A 138 6.67 -2.84 7.17
N VAL A 139 7.54 -2.01 7.78
CA VAL A 139 8.92 -2.37 8.07
C VAL A 139 9.06 -3.26 9.31
N LEU A 140 8.37 -2.92 10.41
CA LEU A 140 8.55 -3.56 11.71
C LEU A 140 7.67 -4.79 11.92
N ALA A 141 6.61 -4.94 11.13
CA ALA A 141 5.67 -6.06 11.23
C ALA A 141 5.55 -6.84 9.90
N VAL A 142 4.97 -6.22 8.86
CA VAL A 142 4.49 -6.96 7.68
C VAL A 142 5.61 -7.62 6.88
N TYR A 143 6.72 -6.91 6.64
CA TYR A 143 7.83 -7.38 5.79
C TYR A 143 8.40 -8.73 6.24
N ARG A 144 8.51 -8.93 7.57
CA ARG A 144 9.02 -10.18 8.17
C ARG A 144 8.15 -11.37 7.79
N HIS A 145 6.83 -11.18 7.70
CA HIS A 145 5.86 -12.26 7.56
C HIS A 145 5.35 -12.50 6.14
N LEU A 146 5.54 -11.55 5.22
CA LEU A 146 5.42 -11.81 3.78
C LEU A 146 6.68 -12.52 3.28
N THR A 147 6.63 -13.85 3.26
CA THR A 147 7.73 -14.73 2.86
C THR A 147 7.80 -14.90 1.34
N ASN A 148 7.78 -13.79 0.59
CA ASN A 148 7.88 -13.80 -0.85
C ASN A 148 8.71 -12.60 -1.36
N PRO A 149 9.73 -12.81 -2.21
CA PRO A 149 10.65 -11.75 -2.60
C PRO A 149 10.01 -10.69 -3.51
N GLU A 150 9.14 -11.05 -4.46
CA GLU A 150 8.48 -10.05 -5.32
C GLU A 150 7.47 -9.18 -4.54
N CYS A 151 6.75 -9.74 -3.57
CA CYS A 151 5.95 -8.95 -2.63
C CYS A 151 6.82 -8.06 -1.74
N ARG A 152 7.94 -8.58 -1.20
CA ARG A 152 8.91 -7.78 -0.44
C ARG A 152 9.48 -6.63 -1.26
N GLN A 153 9.72 -6.82 -2.56
CA GLN A 153 10.19 -5.75 -3.44
C GLN A 153 9.16 -4.61 -3.54
N TYR A 154 7.87 -4.94 -3.67
CA TYR A 154 6.82 -3.92 -3.62
C TYR A 154 6.74 -3.23 -2.26
N LEU A 155 6.82 -3.97 -1.15
CA LEU A 155 6.81 -3.37 0.19
C LEU A 155 7.94 -2.36 0.40
N LEU A 156 9.14 -2.61 -0.14
CA LEU A 156 10.24 -1.63 -0.08
C LEU A 156 9.89 -0.35 -0.84
N ARG A 157 9.21 -0.47 -1.99
CA ARG A 157 8.76 0.69 -2.76
C ARG A 157 7.65 1.45 -2.04
N GLN A 158 6.65 0.75 -1.53
CA GLN A 158 5.56 1.34 -0.75
C GLN A 158 6.11 2.07 0.48
N ALA A 159 6.97 1.44 1.29
CA ALA A 159 7.55 2.08 2.47
C ALA A 159 8.37 3.35 2.13
N PHE A 160 8.98 3.40 0.95
CA PHE A 160 9.61 4.62 0.44
C PHE A 160 8.58 5.68 0.03
N GLU A 161 7.47 5.29 -0.58
CA GLU A 161 6.35 6.20 -0.89
C GLU A 161 5.74 6.79 0.39
N GLU A 162 5.55 6.02 1.46
CA GLU A 162 5.11 6.55 2.76
C GLU A 162 6.05 7.63 3.32
N ALA A 163 7.37 7.45 3.11
CA ALA A 163 8.37 8.45 3.48
C ALA A 163 8.27 9.71 2.62
N LEU A 164 7.98 9.56 1.31
CA LEU A 164 7.70 10.69 0.42
C LEU A 164 6.41 11.42 0.83
N HIS A 165 5.38 10.72 1.27
CA HIS A 165 4.13 11.33 1.71
C HIS A 165 4.34 12.11 3.01
N THR A 166 5.05 11.52 3.98
CA THR A 166 5.44 12.22 5.22
C THR A 166 6.22 13.50 4.91
N HIS A 167 7.14 13.43 3.95
CA HIS A 167 7.88 14.59 3.46
C HIS A 167 6.98 15.63 2.77
N ALA A 168 5.96 15.20 2.02
CA ALA A 168 4.99 16.10 1.40
C ALA A 168 4.21 16.91 2.44
N TYR A 169 3.72 16.28 3.51
CA TYR A 169 3.03 17.03 4.56
C TYR A 169 3.97 17.96 5.30
N GLN A 170 5.20 17.53 5.62
CA GLN A 170 6.21 18.41 6.21
C GLN A 170 6.43 19.65 5.34
N TYR A 171 6.61 19.46 4.03
CA TYR A 171 6.79 20.55 3.08
C TYR A 171 5.59 21.52 3.04
N ILE A 172 4.35 21.01 3.07
CA ILE A 172 3.14 21.84 3.16
C ILE A 172 3.13 22.61 4.48
N ILE A 173 3.35 21.93 5.61
CA ILE A 173 3.31 22.51 6.96
C ILE A 173 4.33 23.64 7.10
N GLU A 174 5.58 23.40 6.67
CA GLU A 174 6.66 24.39 6.67
C GLU A 174 6.32 25.57 5.75
N SER A 175 5.87 25.31 4.52
CA SER A 175 5.54 26.34 3.55
C SER A 175 4.46 27.29 4.08
N LEU A 176 3.42 26.77 4.72
CA LEU A 176 2.32 27.55 5.29
C LEU A 176 2.68 28.26 6.60
N GLY A 177 3.87 28.01 7.16
CA GLY A 177 4.31 28.57 8.44
C GLY A 177 3.46 28.10 9.61
N LEU A 178 3.00 26.85 9.57
CA LEU A 178 2.29 26.23 10.69
C LEU A 178 3.27 25.83 11.80
N ASP A 179 2.76 25.71 13.03
CA ASP A 179 3.55 25.11 14.11
C ASP A 179 3.65 23.60 13.87
N GLU A 180 4.84 23.15 13.45
CA GLU A 180 5.11 21.74 13.18
C GLU A 180 4.84 20.86 14.40
N ALA A 181 5.18 21.33 15.60
CA ALA A 181 4.97 20.56 16.82
C ALA A 181 3.47 20.40 17.11
N GLU A 182 2.66 21.45 16.91
CA GLU A 182 1.19 21.36 17.02
C GLU A 182 0.62 20.35 16.02
N VAL A 183 1.03 20.43 14.76
CA VAL A 183 0.45 19.59 13.69
C VAL A 183 0.87 18.13 13.84
N PHE A 184 2.15 17.83 14.05
CA PHE A 184 2.63 16.46 14.22
C PHE A 184 2.21 15.84 15.58
N ASN A 185 1.91 16.66 16.59
CA ASN A 185 1.42 16.15 17.87
C ASN A 185 -0.09 15.87 17.88
N MET A 186 -0.80 16.23 16.82
CA MET A 186 -2.27 16.27 16.83
C MET A 186 -2.93 14.92 17.10
N TYR A 187 -2.30 13.80 16.70
CA TYR A 187 -2.77 12.44 17.03
C TYR A 187 -2.72 12.10 18.53
N ARG A 188 -2.13 12.96 19.37
CA ARG A 188 -2.12 12.86 20.83
C ARG A 188 -2.97 13.94 21.51
N GLU A 189 -3.50 14.90 20.76
CA GLU A 189 -4.23 16.05 21.30
C GLU A 189 -5.69 16.10 20.85
N VAL A 190 -6.00 15.54 19.68
CA VAL A 190 -7.34 15.52 19.10
C VAL A 190 -7.94 14.14 19.26
N PRO A 191 -9.05 13.97 20.01
CA PRO A 191 -9.64 12.66 20.29
C PRO A 191 -9.98 11.85 19.04
N SER A 192 -10.59 12.48 18.03
CA SER A 192 -11.01 11.80 16.80
C SER A 192 -9.83 11.27 15.96
N ILE A 193 -8.66 11.91 16.04
CA ILE A 193 -7.42 11.48 15.38
C ILE A 193 -6.72 10.42 16.25
N HIS A 194 -6.69 10.64 17.56
CA HIS A 194 -6.10 9.73 18.53
C HIS A 194 -6.73 8.34 18.49
N GLU A 195 -8.06 8.26 18.48
CA GLU A 195 -8.80 6.99 18.45
C GLU A 195 -8.39 6.14 17.25
N LYS A 196 -8.29 6.73 16.05
CA LYS A 196 -7.86 6.06 14.81
C LYS A 196 -6.42 5.52 14.93
N ALA A 197 -5.50 6.37 15.41
CA ALA A 197 -4.10 5.98 15.58
C ALA A 197 -3.93 4.87 16.63
N ALA A 198 -4.54 5.02 17.80
CA ALA A 198 -4.50 4.03 18.88
C ALA A 198 -5.12 2.69 18.45
N TRP A 199 -6.23 2.74 17.73
CA TRP A 199 -6.87 1.55 17.17
C TRP A 199 -5.95 0.82 16.19
N SER A 200 -5.23 1.52 15.32
CA SER A 200 -4.31 0.88 14.35
C SER A 200 -3.05 0.29 15.02
N LEU A 201 -2.52 0.99 16.04
CA LEU A 201 -1.24 0.65 16.64
C LEU A 201 -1.24 -0.73 17.32
N GLN A 202 -2.39 -1.19 17.83
CA GLN A 202 -2.51 -2.50 18.47
C GLN A 202 -2.19 -3.66 17.50
N PHE A 203 -2.45 -3.49 16.20
CA PHE A 203 -2.18 -4.51 15.18
C PHE A 203 -0.68 -4.61 14.92
N THR A 204 0.00 -3.47 14.75
CA THR A 204 1.47 -3.42 14.64
C THR A 204 2.12 -3.99 15.89
N GLN A 205 1.67 -3.58 17.09
CA GLN A 205 2.18 -4.11 18.36
C GLN A 205 2.06 -5.63 18.43
N SER A 206 0.92 -6.18 18.01
CA SER A 206 0.67 -7.62 17.96
C SER A 206 1.67 -8.37 17.07
N LEU A 207 2.06 -7.82 15.92
CA LEU A 207 2.98 -8.50 15.00
C LEU A 207 4.46 -8.20 15.24
N SER A 208 4.77 -7.03 15.80
CA SER A 208 6.13 -6.58 16.13
C SER A 208 6.73 -7.30 17.35
N ASP A 209 5.92 -8.09 18.07
CA ASP A 209 6.38 -8.99 19.11
C ASP A 209 7.52 -9.88 18.55
N PRO A 210 8.74 -9.83 19.14
CA PRO A 210 9.86 -10.64 18.69
C PRO A 210 9.54 -12.14 18.65
N ASP A 211 8.69 -12.61 19.56
CA ASP A 211 8.30 -14.03 19.69
C ASP A 211 7.17 -14.42 18.74
N PHE A 212 6.53 -13.45 18.06
CA PHE A 212 5.50 -13.75 17.09
C PHE A 212 6.07 -14.39 15.81
N HIS A 213 5.43 -15.48 15.37
CA HIS A 213 5.72 -16.12 14.11
C HIS A 213 4.44 -16.72 13.50
N THR A 214 4.32 -16.62 12.18
CA THR A 214 3.26 -17.27 11.41
C THR A 214 3.46 -18.79 11.37
N GLY A 215 2.44 -19.54 10.93
CA GLY A 215 2.50 -21.00 10.74
C GLY A 215 1.44 -21.79 11.52
N THR A 216 0.67 -21.13 12.39
CA THR A 216 -0.58 -21.68 12.93
C THR A 216 -1.77 -20.86 12.42
N PRO A 217 -2.99 -21.44 12.33
CA PRO A 217 -4.17 -20.71 11.89
C PRO A 217 -4.44 -19.44 12.69
N GLU A 218 -4.20 -19.46 13.99
CA GLU A 218 -4.39 -18.32 14.89
C GLU A 218 -3.38 -17.20 14.60
N ALA A 219 -2.11 -17.55 14.40
CA ALA A 219 -1.06 -16.59 14.10
C ALA A 219 -1.22 -16.01 12.68
N ASP A 220 -1.56 -16.83 11.70
CA ASP A 220 -1.79 -16.38 10.34
C ASP A 220 -3.03 -15.47 10.25
N ARG A 221 -4.07 -15.71 11.07
CA ARG A 221 -5.20 -14.78 11.22
C ARG A 221 -4.81 -13.46 11.89
N ARG A 222 -3.84 -13.44 12.81
CA ARG A 222 -3.30 -12.18 13.37
C ARG A 222 -2.64 -11.34 12.27
N LEU A 223 -1.84 -11.97 11.39
CA LEU A 223 -1.30 -11.29 10.21
C LEU A 223 -2.40 -10.77 9.28
N LEU A 224 -3.41 -11.59 8.99
CA LEU A 224 -4.53 -11.15 8.14
C LEU A 224 -5.29 -9.95 8.74
N ARG A 225 -5.49 -9.91 10.07
CA ARG A 225 -6.10 -8.76 10.74
C ARG A 225 -5.27 -7.50 10.53
N ASP A 226 -3.97 -7.57 10.70
CA ASP A 226 -3.07 -6.44 10.48
C ASP A 226 -3.11 -5.94 9.03
N LEU A 227 -3.00 -6.85 8.06
CA LEU A 227 -3.10 -6.49 6.64
C LEU A 227 -4.44 -5.82 6.32
N ILE A 228 -5.55 -6.29 6.89
CA ILE A 228 -6.85 -5.64 6.71
C ILE A 228 -6.90 -4.29 7.46
N ALA A 229 -6.32 -4.19 8.65
CA ALA A 229 -6.30 -2.97 9.44
C ALA A 229 -5.52 -1.84 8.72
N PHE A 230 -4.38 -2.15 8.10
CA PHE A 230 -3.59 -1.13 7.39
C PHE A 230 -4.09 -0.90 5.96
N TYR A 231 -4.14 -1.93 5.11
CA TYR A 231 -4.49 -1.72 3.69
C TYR A 231 -5.98 -1.43 3.45
N VAL A 232 -6.87 -2.09 4.19
CA VAL A 232 -8.32 -1.99 3.93
C VAL A 232 -8.95 -0.88 4.76
N VAL A 233 -8.54 -0.74 6.02
CA VAL A 233 -9.07 0.29 6.92
C VAL A 233 -8.25 1.57 6.89
N PHE A 234 -6.95 1.53 7.19
CA PHE A 234 -6.16 2.76 7.33
C PHE A 234 -6.01 3.50 5.99
N GLU A 235 -5.41 2.85 5.01
CA GLU A 235 -5.23 3.38 3.65
C GLU A 235 -6.56 3.39 2.88
N GLY A 236 -7.41 2.38 3.09
CA GLY A 236 -8.64 2.17 2.33
C GLY A 236 -9.88 2.92 2.83
N ILE A 237 -9.95 3.35 4.10
CA ILE A 237 -11.10 4.05 4.70
C ILE A 237 -10.64 5.36 5.36
N PHE A 238 -9.67 5.33 6.27
CA PHE A 238 -9.28 6.49 7.08
C PHE A 238 -8.64 7.62 6.27
N PHE A 239 -7.97 7.32 5.16
CA PHE A 239 -7.37 8.35 4.31
C PHE A 239 -8.41 9.10 3.48
N TYR A 240 -9.53 8.45 3.17
CA TYR A 240 -10.47 8.95 2.16
C TYR A 240 -11.27 10.19 2.61
N VAL A 241 -11.51 10.42 3.91
CA VAL A 241 -12.07 11.70 4.38
C VAL A 241 -11.11 12.84 4.09
N GLY A 242 -9.84 12.67 4.46
CA GLY A 242 -8.80 13.66 4.24
C GLY A 242 -8.60 13.96 2.75
N PHE A 243 -8.65 12.94 1.88
CA PHE A 243 -8.60 13.14 0.44
C PHE A 243 -9.78 13.94 -0.10
N VAL A 244 -11.02 13.59 0.24
CA VAL A 244 -12.18 14.36 -0.20
C VAL A 244 -12.09 15.80 0.30
N GLN A 245 -11.70 16.00 1.55
CA GLN A 245 -11.53 17.33 2.16
C GLN A 245 -10.51 18.17 1.38
N LEU A 246 -9.27 17.71 1.27
CA LEU A 246 -8.19 18.49 0.63
C LEU A 246 -8.38 18.65 -0.89
N LEU A 247 -8.89 17.63 -1.59
CA LEU A 247 -9.19 17.73 -3.02
C LEU A 247 -10.38 18.64 -3.32
N SER A 248 -11.34 18.78 -2.39
CA SER A 248 -12.44 19.73 -2.55
C SER A 248 -11.98 21.19 -2.59
N PHE A 249 -10.88 21.52 -1.91
CA PHE A 249 -10.29 22.86 -1.97
C PHE A 249 -9.70 23.11 -3.36
N GLY A 250 -8.94 22.16 -3.90
CA GLY A 250 -8.39 22.27 -5.26
C GLY A 250 -9.47 22.46 -6.33
N ARG A 251 -10.60 21.74 -6.20
CA ARG A 251 -11.77 21.94 -7.10
C ARG A 251 -12.37 23.34 -7.05
N ARG A 252 -12.11 24.09 -5.98
CA ARG A 252 -12.55 25.49 -5.79
C ARG A 252 -11.42 26.48 -6.04
N ASN A 253 -10.31 26.06 -6.67
CA ASN A 253 -9.09 26.84 -6.87
C ASN A 253 -8.50 27.38 -5.56
N LYS A 254 -8.63 26.62 -4.48
CA LYS A 254 -8.04 26.91 -3.17
C LYS A 254 -6.98 25.89 -2.82
N MET A 255 -5.87 26.33 -2.22
CA MET A 255 -4.79 25.46 -1.77
C MET A 255 -4.34 24.47 -2.87
N MET A 256 -4.03 25.01 -4.05
CA MET A 256 -3.78 24.21 -5.26
C MET A 256 -2.50 23.39 -5.13
N GLY A 257 -1.44 23.95 -4.54
CA GLY A 257 -0.18 23.24 -4.33
C GLY A 257 -0.33 22.07 -3.35
N ALA A 258 -1.05 22.27 -2.25
CA ALA A 258 -1.41 21.19 -1.34
C ALA A 258 -2.31 20.15 -2.03
N SER A 259 -3.34 20.60 -2.77
CA SER A 259 -4.26 19.69 -3.45
C SER A 259 -3.58 18.84 -4.52
N GLU A 260 -2.62 19.40 -5.26
CA GLU A 260 -1.81 18.67 -6.23
C GLU A 260 -0.95 17.59 -5.57
N GLN A 261 -0.28 17.89 -4.45
CA GLN A 261 0.45 16.89 -3.67
C GLN A 261 -0.46 15.74 -3.20
N ILE A 262 -1.67 16.07 -2.72
CA ILE A 262 -2.66 15.06 -2.32
C ILE A 262 -3.13 14.20 -3.51
N GLN A 263 -3.15 14.74 -4.74
CA GLN A 263 -3.45 13.92 -5.91
C GLN A 263 -2.35 12.88 -6.19
N TYR A 264 -1.08 13.23 -5.98
CA TYR A 264 0.02 12.28 -6.10
C TYR A 264 -0.08 11.20 -5.02
N ILE A 265 -0.24 11.60 -3.76
CA ILE A 265 -0.45 10.68 -2.63
C ILE A 265 -1.62 9.73 -2.91
N MET A 266 -2.79 10.26 -3.29
CA MET A 266 -3.97 9.42 -3.57
C MET A 266 -3.75 8.41 -4.71
N ARG A 267 -2.90 8.73 -5.70
CA ARG A 267 -2.55 7.78 -6.76
C ARG A 267 -1.72 6.63 -6.18
N ASP A 268 -0.73 6.96 -5.35
CA ASP A 268 0.14 5.98 -4.72
C ASP A 268 -0.69 5.08 -3.76
N GLU A 269 -1.55 5.67 -2.93
CA GLU A 269 -2.48 4.96 -2.04
C GLU A 269 -3.44 4.00 -2.77
N SER A 270 -3.87 4.39 -3.98
CA SER A 270 -4.71 3.50 -4.79
C SER A 270 -3.95 2.21 -5.17
N MET A 271 -2.64 2.32 -5.39
CA MET A 271 -1.76 1.18 -5.68
C MET A 271 -1.48 0.37 -4.42
N HIS A 272 -1.20 1.03 -3.29
CA HIS A 272 -0.97 0.39 -2.00
C HIS A 272 -2.15 -0.48 -1.59
N MET A 273 -3.36 0.09 -1.59
CA MET A 273 -4.59 -0.62 -1.28
C MET A 273 -4.81 -1.80 -2.25
N ASN A 274 -4.59 -1.61 -3.55
CA ASN A 274 -4.73 -2.69 -4.54
C ASN A 274 -3.72 -3.83 -4.30
N PHE A 275 -2.48 -3.52 -3.93
CA PHE A 275 -1.48 -4.51 -3.54
C PHE A 275 -1.94 -5.26 -2.29
N GLY A 276 -2.37 -4.57 -1.24
CA GLY A 276 -2.87 -5.17 -0.01
C GLY A 276 -4.05 -6.11 -0.24
N ILE A 277 -5.01 -5.70 -1.06
CA ILE A 277 -6.16 -6.53 -1.45
C ILE A 277 -5.70 -7.81 -2.16
N ASP A 278 -4.74 -7.70 -3.09
CA ASP A 278 -4.20 -8.86 -3.81
C ASP A 278 -3.44 -9.80 -2.86
N VAL A 279 -2.65 -9.27 -1.92
CA VAL A 279 -1.98 -10.06 -0.86
C VAL A 279 -3.02 -10.79 0.00
N ILE A 280 -4.03 -10.09 0.52
CA ILE A 280 -5.08 -10.68 1.38
C ILE A 280 -5.81 -11.79 0.63
N ASN A 281 -6.23 -11.54 -0.61
CA ASN A 281 -6.94 -12.53 -1.43
C ASN A 281 -6.04 -13.72 -1.79
N GLN A 282 -4.76 -13.50 -2.06
CA GLN A 282 -3.81 -14.57 -2.33
C GLN A 282 -3.53 -15.43 -1.09
N ILE A 283 -3.42 -14.83 0.10
CA ILE A 283 -3.32 -15.57 1.36
C ILE A 283 -4.56 -16.43 1.59
N LYS A 284 -5.76 -15.87 1.38
CA LYS A 284 -7.03 -16.62 1.49
C LYS A 284 -7.10 -17.77 0.49
N PHE A 285 -6.63 -17.56 -0.75
CA PHE A 285 -6.62 -18.58 -1.78
C PHE A 285 -5.67 -19.74 -1.42
N GLU A 286 -4.46 -19.43 -0.94
CA GLU A 286 -3.46 -20.43 -0.55
C GLU A 286 -3.77 -21.12 0.78
N ASN A 287 -4.53 -20.45 1.65
CA ASN A 287 -4.84 -20.87 3.01
C ASN A 287 -6.34 -20.72 3.31
N PRO A 288 -7.22 -21.46 2.60
CA PRO A 288 -8.68 -21.27 2.70
C PRO A 288 -9.25 -21.51 4.10
N HIS A 289 -8.56 -22.31 4.92
CA HIS A 289 -8.92 -22.58 6.31
C HIS A 289 -8.83 -21.33 7.21
N LEU A 290 -8.12 -20.28 6.80
CA LEU A 290 -8.06 -19.02 7.55
C LEU A 290 -9.36 -18.20 7.43
N TRP A 291 -10.09 -18.33 6.32
CA TRP A 291 -11.22 -17.46 5.98
C TRP A 291 -12.59 -18.05 6.38
N THR A 292 -12.72 -18.48 7.64
CA THR A 292 -13.96 -19.10 8.15
C THR A 292 -15.09 -18.07 8.32
N ALA A 293 -16.32 -18.54 8.49
CA ALA A 293 -17.48 -17.68 8.71
C ALA A 293 -17.31 -16.79 9.95
N GLU A 294 -16.71 -17.32 11.01
CA GLU A 294 -16.44 -16.58 12.25
C GLU A 294 -15.42 -15.46 12.00
N PHE A 295 -14.35 -15.75 11.26
CA PHE A 295 -13.35 -14.74 10.93
C PHE A 295 -13.92 -13.67 9.99
N GLN A 296 -14.78 -14.04 9.04
CA GLN A 296 -15.47 -13.08 8.19
C GLN A 296 -16.36 -12.12 9.00
N GLU A 297 -17.06 -12.62 10.01
CA GLU A 297 -17.89 -11.78 10.88
C GLU A 297 -17.04 -10.86 11.75
N GLU A 298 -15.92 -11.35 12.27
CA GLU A 298 -14.94 -10.54 12.97
C GLU A 298 -14.42 -9.37 12.10
N ILE A 299 -14.06 -9.65 10.85
CA ILE A 299 -13.62 -8.60 9.92
C ILE A 299 -14.74 -7.60 9.61
N LYS A 300 -16.00 -8.04 9.47
CA LYS A 300 -17.12 -7.09 9.31
C LYS A 300 -17.24 -6.16 10.51
N HIS A 301 -17.15 -6.68 11.73
CA HIS A 301 -17.17 -5.85 12.94
C HIS A 301 -16.02 -4.84 12.95
N MET A 302 -14.82 -5.26 12.55
CA MET A 302 -13.66 -4.39 12.41
C MET A 302 -13.90 -3.25 11.41
N LEU A 303 -14.50 -3.55 10.26
CA LEU A 303 -14.85 -2.54 9.25
C LEU A 303 -15.97 -1.60 9.71
N MET A 304 -16.97 -2.10 10.46
CA MET A 304 -18.02 -1.27 11.05
C MET A 304 -17.47 -0.28 12.07
N GLU A 305 -16.60 -0.76 12.97
CA GLU A 305 -15.95 0.07 13.99
C GLU A 305 -15.11 1.17 13.35
N ALA A 306 -14.28 0.81 12.36
CA ALA A 306 -13.50 1.75 11.57
C ALA A 306 -14.38 2.80 10.86
N THR A 307 -15.45 2.37 10.20
CA THR A 307 -16.37 3.28 9.50
C THR A 307 -16.96 4.31 10.48
N GLU A 308 -17.33 3.88 11.68
CA GLU A 308 -17.91 4.76 12.70
C GLU A 308 -16.86 5.72 13.30
N MET A 309 -15.61 5.27 13.53
CA MET A 309 -14.49 6.16 13.88
C MET A 309 -14.28 7.25 12.84
N GLU A 310 -14.32 6.87 11.56
CA GLU A 310 -14.07 7.80 10.46
C GLU A 310 -15.22 8.79 10.28
N ILE A 311 -16.47 8.37 10.53
CA ILE A 311 -17.61 9.27 10.59
C ILE A 311 -17.41 10.29 11.73
N ARG A 312 -17.03 9.86 12.94
CA ARG A 312 -16.75 10.79 14.05
C ARG A 312 -15.66 11.81 13.69
N TYR A 313 -14.60 11.37 13.03
CA TYR A 313 -13.55 12.25 12.52
C TYR A 313 -14.08 13.26 11.48
N ALA A 314 -14.94 12.84 10.54
CA ALA A 314 -15.57 13.76 9.59
C ALA A 314 -16.45 14.82 10.28
N HIS A 315 -17.17 14.46 11.35
CA HIS A 315 -17.97 15.43 12.13
C HIS A 315 -17.10 16.38 12.95
N ASP A 316 -16.03 15.88 13.58
CA ASP A 316 -15.09 16.71 14.36
C ASP A 316 -14.34 17.72 13.48
N THR A 317 -13.98 17.33 12.26
CA THR A 317 -13.29 18.21 11.30
C THR A 317 -14.20 19.22 10.62
N MET A 318 -15.51 18.99 10.57
CA MET A 318 -16.49 19.83 9.88
C MET A 318 -17.77 20.09 10.71
N PRO A 319 -17.69 20.71 11.90
CA PRO A 319 -18.85 20.90 12.77
C PRO A 319 -19.96 21.75 12.15
N ARG A 320 -19.60 22.70 11.27
CA ARG A 320 -20.55 23.59 10.56
C ARG A 320 -20.59 23.33 9.05
N GLY A 321 -19.71 22.48 8.52
CA GLY A 321 -19.46 22.32 7.10
C GLY A 321 -18.84 23.57 6.44
N VAL A 322 -18.49 23.45 5.17
CA VAL A 322 -17.99 24.53 4.31
C VAL A 322 -18.65 24.43 2.92
N LEU A 323 -18.40 25.40 2.03
CA LEU A 323 -18.99 25.38 0.70
C LEU A 323 -18.66 24.08 -0.05
N GLY A 324 -19.70 23.28 -0.33
CA GLY A 324 -19.59 22.03 -1.07
C GLY A 324 -19.19 20.80 -0.25
N LEU A 325 -18.97 20.93 1.06
CA LEU A 325 -18.70 19.81 1.97
C LEU A 325 -19.42 19.98 3.30
N ASN A 326 -20.08 18.92 3.75
CA ASN A 326 -20.56 18.82 5.12
C ASN A 326 -20.40 17.39 5.65
N ALA A 327 -20.42 17.25 6.98
CA ALA A 327 -20.20 15.96 7.63
C ALA A 327 -21.28 14.91 7.31
N SER A 328 -22.53 15.31 6.99
CA SER A 328 -23.57 14.32 6.68
C SER A 328 -23.34 13.60 5.35
N GLN A 329 -22.73 14.26 4.37
CA GLN A 329 -22.30 13.60 3.13
C GLN A 329 -21.27 12.50 3.40
N PHE A 330 -20.41 12.66 4.42
CA PHE A 330 -19.44 11.63 4.79
C PHE A 330 -20.09 10.39 5.43
N ASN A 331 -21.27 10.52 6.05
CA ASN A 331 -22.00 9.37 6.58
C ASN A 331 -22.33 8.35 5.48
N ASP A 332 -22.78 8.83 4.32
CA ASP A 332 -23.15 7.96 3.19
C ASP A 332 -21.91 7.53 2.41
N TYR A 333 -20.97 8.45 2.19
CA TYR A 333 -19.72 8.16 1.50
C TYR A 333 -18.91 7.06 2.19
N LEU A 334 -18.75 7.11 3.52
CA LEU A 334 -17.96 6.13 4.26
C LEU A 334 -18.62 4.75 4.27
N LYS A 335 -19.95 4.69 4.32
CA LYS A 335 -20.70 3.42 4.14
C LYS A 335 -20.52 2.85 2.73
N PHE A 336 -20.53 3.71 1.71
CA PHE A 336 -20.25 3.32 0.33
C PHE A 336 -18.83 2.77 0.18
N ILE A 337 -17.83 3.47 0.71
CA ILE A 337 -16.42 3.02 0.69
C ILE A 337 -16.26 1.71 1.45
N CYS A 338 -16.85 1.58 2.66
CA CYS A 338 -16.83 0.34 3.43
C CYS A 338 -17.38 -0.84 2.62
N ASN A 339 -18.52 -0.68 1.94
CA ASN A 339 -19.07 -1.74 1.09
C ASN A 339 -18.15 -2.10 -0.09
N ARG A 340 -17.50 -1.11 -0.70
CA ARG A 340 -16.52 -1.34 -1.76
C ARG A 340 -15.34 -2.17 -1.23
N ARG A 341 -14.84 -1.85 -0.04
CA ARG A 341 -13.80 -2.64 0.64
C ARG A 341 -14.25 -4.06 0.94
N CYS A 342 -15.46 -4.24 1.48
CA CYS A 342 -16.05 -5.57 1.69
C CYS A 342 -16.02 -6.40 0.41
N ALA A 343 -16.51 -5.84 -0.71
CA ALA A 343 -16.56 -6.53 -1.98
C ALA A 343 -15.15 -6.93 -2.49
N GLN A 344 -14.16 -6.04 -2.34
CA GLN A 344 -12.77 -6.29 -2.77
C GLN A 344 -12.10 -7.46 -2.03
N ILE A 345 -12.48 -7.72 -0.78
CA ILE A 345 -12.00 -8.87 0.01
C ILE A 345 -13.03 -9.99 0.13
N GLY A 346 -14.07 -10.00 -0.70
CA GLY A 346 -15.06 -11.08 -0.78
C GLY A 346 -16.02 -11.20 0.41
N LEU A 347 -16.27 -10.09 1.12
CA LEU A 347 -17.33 -9.99 2.12
C LEU A 347 -18.61 -9.43 1.51
N GLN A 348 -19.75 -9.83 2.09
CA GLN A 348 -21.04 -9.22 1.79
C GLN A 348 -21.07 -7.75 2.26
N PRO A 349 -21.80 -6.86 1.56
CA PRO A 349 -21.92 -5.46 1.94
C PRO A 349 -22.58 -5.33 3.32
N ILE A 350 -22.08 -4.40 4.12
CA ILE A 350 -22.53 -4.12 5.49
C ILE A 350 -23.69 -3.11 5.49
N TYR A 351 -23.68 -2.16 4.54
CA TYR A 351 -24.62 -1.04 4.49
C TYR A 351 -25.44 -1.04 3.18
N PRO A 352 -26.52 -1.83 3.07
CA PRO A 352 -27.35 -1.86 1.87
C PRO A 352 -27.86 -0.47 1.49
N GLY A 353 -27.80 -0.13 0.20
CA GLY A 353 -28.30 1.16 -0.33
C GLY A 353 -27.38 2.36 -0.10
N ALA A 354 -26.15 2.17 0.40
CA ALA A 354 -25.18 3.26 0.50
C ALA A 354 -24.73 3.73 -0.90
N GLU A 355 -24.82 5.03 -1.16
CA GLU A 355 -24.48 5.67 -2.42
C GLU A 355 -23.24 6.56 -2.28
N ASN A 356 -22.60 6.91 -3.41
CA ASN A 356 -21.46 7.82 -3.43
C ASN A 356 -21.93 9.28 -3.63
N PRO A 357 -21.90 10.15 -2.60
CA PRO A 357 -22.25 11.57 -2.75
C PRO A 357 -21.15 12.40 -3.43
N PHE A 358 -19.96 11.83 -3.66
CA PHE A 358 -18.82 12.46 -4.31
C PHE A 358 -18.42 11.71 -5.60
N PRO A 359 -19.25 11.74 -6.67
CA PRO A 359 -18.97 11.02 -7.91
C PRO A 359 -17.66 11.46 -8.57
N TRP A 360 -17.27 12.72 -8.38
CA TRP A 360 -16.00 13.26 -8.85
C TRP A 360 -14.77 12.58 -8.23
N MET A 361 -14.88 11.97 -7.04
CA MET A 361 -13.78 11.17 -6.49
C MET A 361 -13.51 9.94 -7.35
N SER A 362 -14.58 9.30 -7.87
CA SER A 362 -14.43 8.21 -8.84
C SER A 362 -13.75 8.70 -10.11
N GLU A 363 -14.13 9.87 -10.62
CA GLU A 363 -13.50 10.47 -11.80
C GLU A 363 -12.01 10.74 -11.58
N VAL A 364 -11.59 11.29 -10.44
CA VAL A 364 -10.16 11.55 -10.16
C VAL A 364 -9.38 10.22 -10.04
N MET A 365 -10.00 9.16 -9.51
CA MET A 365 -9.40 7.81 -9.50
C MET A 365 -9.34 7.19 -10.91
N ASP A 366 -10.36 7.36 -11.74
CA ASP A 366 -10.50 6.72 -13.04
C ASP A 366 -9.77 7.47 -14.17
N LEU A 367 -9.71 8.81 -14.13
CA LEU A 367 -8.98 9.66 -15.09
C LEU A 367 -7.48 9.29 -15.17
N LYS A 368 -6.94 8.67 -14.12
CA LYS A 368 -5.55 8.21 -14.07
C LYS A 368 -5.32 6.83 -14.71
N LYS A 369 -6.38 6.04 -14.98
CA LYS A 369 -6.23 4.84 -15.82
C LYS A 369 -6.01 5.17 -17.30
N GLU A 370 -6.49 6.33 -17.77
CA GLU A 370 -6.38 6.73 -19.17
C GLU A 370 -5.27 7.75 -19.46
N LYS A 371 -4.80 8.51 -18.45
CA LYS A 371 -3.73 9.50 -18.65
C LYS A 371 -2.44 9.11 -17.94
N ASN A 372 -1.49 8.61 -18.72
CA ASN A 372 -0.07 8.85 -18.44
C ASN A 372 0.13 10.37 -18.40
N PHE A 373 0.24 10.91 -17.19
CA PHE A 373 0.34 12.34 -16.88
C PHE A 373 1.60 13.03 -17.47
N PHE A 374 2.40 12.31 -18.25
CA PHE A 374 3.65 12.75 -18.88
C PHE A 374 3.47 13.52 -20.20
N GLU A 375 2.26 13.62 -20.76
CA GLU A 375 2.07 14.41 -22.00
C GLU A 375 2.19 15.93 -21.78
N THR A 376 2.39 16.43 -20.55
CA THR A 376 2.55 17.88 -20.29
C THR A 376 3.91 18.30 -19.71
N ARG A 377 4.90 17.40 -19.63
CA ARG A 377 6.32 17.79 -19.48
C ARG A 377 7.22 16.96 -20.40
N VAL A 378 7.25 17.34 -21.68
CA VAL A 378 8.42 17.14 -22.52
C VAL A 378 9.20 18.46 -22.50
N THR A 379 10.21 18.54 -21.64
CA THR A 379 11.37 19.42 -21.82
C THR A 379 12.45 18.95 -20.86
N GLU A 380 13.40 18.17 -21.41
CA GLU A 380 14.77 17.90 -20.93
C GLU A 380 14.89 17.47 -19.45
N TYR A 381 15.06 16.17 -19.14
CA TYR A 381 16.33 15.44 -19.25
C TYR A 381 16.05 13.94 -19.55
N GLN A 382 16.15 13.53 -20.82
CA GLN A 382 16.63 12.18 -21.14
C GLN A 382 18.06 12.32 -21.66
N THR A 383 19.01 12.26 -20.75
CA THR A 383 20.42 12.01 -21.09
C THR A 383 20.68 10.52 -21.07
N GLY A 384 20.91 9.93 -22.25
CA GLY A 384 21.98 8.95 -22.42
C GLY A 384 21.60 7.51 -22.77
N GLY A 385 21.11 7.29 -23.99
CA GLY A 385 21.62 6.27 -24.92
C GLY A 385 21.60 4.79 -24.51
N ALA A 386 20.53 4.08 -24.91
CA ALA A 386 20.64 2.66 -25.22
C ALA A 386 21.11 2.51 -26.68
N LEU A 387 22.42 2.31 -26.87
CA LEU A 387 22.96 1.84 -28.15
C LEU A 387 22.61 0.36 -28.30
N SER A 388 21.82 0.04 -29.32
CA SER A 388 21.69 -1.31 -29.88
C SER A 388 22.89 -1.56 -30.79
N TRP A 389 23.52 -2.71 -30.62
CA TRP A 389 24.45 -3.26 -31.59
C TRP A 389 23.83 -4.53 -32.16
N ASP A 390 23.87 -4.66 -33.49
CA ASP A 390 23.48 -5.85 -34.25
C ASP A 390 24.38 -7.06 -33.96
#